data_AF-A0A1H6WWE5-F1
#
_entry.id   AF-A0A1H6WWE5-F1
#
_cell.length_a   1.000
_cell.length_b   1.000
_cell.length_c   1.000
_cell.angle_alpha   90.00
_cell.angle_beta   90.00
_cell.angle_gamma   90.00
#
_symmetry.space_group_name_H-M   'P 1'
#
loop_
_entity.id
_entity.type
_entity.pdbx_description
1 polymer ?
#
loop_
_entity_poly.entity_id
_entity_poly.type
_entity_poly.pdbx_seq_one_letter_code
_entity_poly.pdbx_strand_id
1 'polypeptide(L)' 'MVTLVGPEPLENRQSPIDYDHDVTRQLKPVADAILPFVHSDFQRLLDGQMQLF' A
#
# COMPACT_ATOMS: atom_id res chain seq x y z
N MET A 1 -3.49 -0.91 -13.76
CA MET A 1 -2.82 -0.63 -12.47
C MET A 1 -2.68 0.87 -12.30
N VAL A 2 -2.66 1.37 -11.06
CA VAL A 2 -2.38 2.79 -10.83
C VAL A 2 -0.88 3.03 -10.92
N THR A 3 -0.50 4.03 -11.70
CA THR A 3 0.89 4.46 -11.90
C THR A 3 1.04 5.89 -11.41
N LEU A 4 2.28 6.37 -11.31
CA LEU A 4 2.56 7.74 -10.86
C LEU A 4 1.91 8.84 -11.73
N VAL A 5 1.47 8.51 -12.94
CA VAL A 5 0.77 9.43 -13.86
C VAL A 5 -0.72 9.09 -14.04
N GLY A 6 -1.25 8.15 -13.25
CA GLY A 6 -2.64 7.71 -13.32
C GLY A 6 -2.82 6.22 -13.70
N PRO A 7 -4.06 5.76 -13.91
CA PRO A 7 -4.33 4.36 -14.24
C PRO A 7 -3.91 4.00 -15.67
N GLU A 8 -3.11 2.95 -15.81
CA GLU A 8 -2.68 2.38 -17.10
C GLU A 8 -3.12 0.90 -17.23
N PRO A 9 -3.43 0.41 -18.45
CA PRO A 9 -3.67 -1.02 -18.69
C PRO A 9 -2.39 -1.84 -18.45
N LEU A 10 -2.54 -3.11 -18.07
CA LEU A 10 -1.39 -3.96 -17.74
C LEU A 10 -0.57 -4.30 -19.00
N GLU A 11 -1.24 -4.53 -20.12
CA GLU A 11 -0.59 -4.90 -21.39
C GLU A 11 0.28 -3.79 -21.99
N ASN A 12 0.08 -2.52 -21.62
CA ASN A 12 0.83 -1.39 -22.17
C ASN A 12 1.18 -0.33 -21.11
N ARG A 13 1.59 -0.80 -19.92
CA ARG A 13 2.07 0.07 -18.85
C ARG A 13 3.43 0.67 -19.23
N GLN A 14 3.55 1.98 -19.15
CA GLN A 14 4.82 2.69 -19.44
C GLN A 14 5.36 3.40 -18.19
N SER A 15 4.47 3.76 -17.28
CA SER A 15 4.80 4.59 -16.14
C SER A 15 5.10 3.74 -14.90
N PRO A 16 5.97 4.19 -13.98
CA PRO A 16 6.24 3.47 -12.73
C PRO A 16 4.96 3.27 -11.91
N ILE A 17 4.81 2.12 -11.25
CA ILE A 17 3.65 1.83 -10.40
C ILE A 17 3.65 2.79 -9.20
N ASP A 18 2.47 3.27 -8.84
CA ASP A 18 2.26 4.03 -7.61
C ASP A 18 2.07 3.05 -6.45
N TYR A 19 3.17 2.61 -5.84
CA TYR A 19 3.12 1.66 -4.72
C TYR A 19 2.44 2.25 -3.47
N ASP A 20 2.52 3.58 -3.26
CA ASP A 20 1.83 4.24 -2.15
C ASP A 20 0.31 4.10 -2.29
N HIS A 21 -0.19 4.21 -3.52
CA HIS A 21 -1.60 3.94 -3.82
C HIS A 21 -2.02 2.54 -3.37
N ASP A 22 -1.26 1.50 -3.72
CA ASP A 22 -1.60 0.12 -3.38
C ASP A 22 -1.51 -0.15 -1.87
N VAL A 23 -0.50 0.40 -1.20
CA VAL A 23 -0.37 0.33 0.27
C VAL A 23 -1.58 0.98 0.94
N THR A 24 -1.97 2.18 0.51
CA THR A 24 -3.03 2.96 1.16
C THR A 24 -4.43 2.48 0.78
N ARG A 25 -4.65 2.02 -0.45
CA ARG A 25 -5.99 1.69 -0.97
C ARG A 25 -6.30 0.20 -0.99
N GLN A 26 -5.29 -0.67 -0.96
CA GLN A 26 -5.50 -2.12 -0.94
C GLN A 26 -5.08 -2.74 0.39
N LEU A 27 -3.85 -2.48 0.85
CA LEU A 27 -3.32 -3.14 2.05
C LEU A 27 -3.91 -2.55 3.33
N LYS A 28 -3.97 -1.22 3.45
CA LYS A 28 -4.48 -0.54 4.65
C LYS A 28 -5.91 -0.95 5.03
N PRO A 29 -6.90 -1.00 4.12
CA PRO A 29 -8.26 -1.41 4.50
C PRO A 29 -8.34 -2.85 5.03
N VAL A 30 -7.54 -3.76 4.46
CA VAL A 30 -7.46 -5.15 4.94
C VAL A 30 -6.81 -5.22 6.31
N ALA A 31 -5.75 -4.46 6.53
CA ALA A 31 -5.05 -4.39 7.80
C ALA A 31 -5.92 -3.74 8.89
N ASP A 32 -6.59 -2.62 8.62
CA ASP A 32 -7.51 -1.96 9.53
C ASP A 32 -8.68 -2.88 9.94
N ALA A 33 -9.06 -3.83 9.08
CA ALA A 33 -10.09 -4.81 9.40
C ALA A 33 -9.62 -5.94 10.34
N ILE A 34 -8.33 -6.28 10.38
CA ILE A 34 -7.83 -7.48 11.09
C ILE A 34 -6.96 -7.09 12.31
N LEU A 35 -6.15 -6.05 12.21
CA LEU A 35 -5.17 -5.67 13.25
C LEU A 35 -5.78 -5.32 14.62
N PRO A 36 -7.00 -4.73 14.71
CA PRO A 36 -7.62 -4.49 16.02
C PRO A 36 -7.83 -5.77 16.83
N PHE A 37 -8.03 -6.92 16.18
CA PHE A 37 -8.21 -8.22 16.86
C PHE A 37 -6.93 -8.75 17.50
N VAL A 38 -5.77 -8.25 17.08
CA VAL A 38 -4.47 -8.58 17.68
C VAL A 38 -3.87 -7.40 18.46
N HIS A 39 -4.71 -6.42 18.83
CA HIS A 39 -4.33 -5.20 19.54
C HIS A 39 -3.19 -4.42 18.84
N SER A 40 -3.19 -4.42 17.51
CA SER A 40 -2.24 -3.70 16.67
C SER A 40 -2.96 -2.71 15.75
N ASP A 41 -2.19 -1.88 15.06
CA ASP A 41 -2.68 -0.88 14.13
C ASP A 41 -1.71 -0.74 12.95
N PHE A 42 -2.24 -0.36 11.78
CA PHE A 42 -1.46 -0.33 10.54
C PHE A 42 -0.31 0.68 10.59
N GLN A 43 -0.48 1.78 11.32
CA GLN A 43 0.55 2.81 11.46
C GLN A 43 1.76 2.28 12.24
N ARG A 44 1.55 1.54 13.34
CA ARG A 44 2.65 0.88 14.06
C ARG A 44 3.48 -0.06 13.19
N LEU A 45 2.87 -0.76 12.25
CA LEU A 45 3.58 -1.66 11.34
C LEU A 45 4.42 -0.90 10.30
N LEU A 46 3.92 0.23 9.81
CA LEU A 46 4.65 1.10 8.89
C LEU A 46 5.81 1.83 9.58
N ASP A 47 5.60 2.33 10.80
CA ASP A 47 6.64 3.02 11.59
C ASP A 47 7.80 2.09 11.94
N GLY A 48 7.50 0.80 12.21
CA GLY A 48 8.51 -0.23 12.46
C GLY A 48 9.35 -0.62 11.24
N GLN A 49 8.94 -0.26 10.02
CA GLN A 49 9.63 -0.62 8.78
C GLN A 49 10.62 0.44 8.29
N MET A 50 10.74 1.59 8.97
CA MET A 50 11.72 2.65 8.68
C MET A 50 13.16 2.31 9.13
N GLN A 51 13.58 1.04 9.05
CA GLN A 51 14.94 0.60 9.40
C GLN A 51 15.72 -0.03 8.24
N LEU A 52 15.24 -0.03 6.99
CA LEU A 52 15.92 -0.78 5.92
C LEU A 52 15.88 -0.21 4.48
N PHE A 53 15.78 1.11 4.32
CA PHE A 53 16.15 1.74 3.05
C PHE A 53 17.12 2.91 3.27
#